data_AF-A0A7Y8J4C7-F1
#
_entry.id   AF-A0A7Y8J4C7-F1
#
_cell.length_a   1.000
_cell.length_b   1.000
_cell.length_c   1.000
_cell.angle_alpha   90.00
_cell.angle_beta   90.00
_cell.angle_gamma   90.00
#
_symmetry.space_group_name_H-M   'P 1'
#
loop_
_entity.id
_entity.type
_entity.pdbx_description
1 polymer ?
#
loop_
_entity_poly.entity_id
_entity_poly.type
_entity_poly.pdbx_seq_one_letter_code
_entity_poly.pdbx_strand_id
1 'polypeptide(L)'
;MPTRILGLRYPRVARAARIEGVVQARCSVRSDGSVADVTIHSGHPLLVPEVKANLRRWRFQSSSRDERPTAEAVVTYDFKLRGRCDEYNRCDEEFWFEGPNRVIVLSEMPRLNPGHQ
;
A
#
# COMPACT_ATOMS: atom_id res chain seq x y z
N MET A 1 -14.32 7.60 4.74
CA MET A 1 -14.17 6.19 4.30
C MET A 1 -13.76 6.14 2.83
N PRO A 2 -12.93 5.17 2.41
CA PRO A 2 -12.60 4.97 1.00
C PRO A 2 -13.81 4.42 0.23
N THR A 3 -14.02 4.92 -0.99
CA THR A 3 -15.10 4.51 -1.90
C THR A 3 -14.58 3.77 -3.13
N ARG A 4 -13.30 4.00 -3.49
CA ARG A 4 -12.60 3.23 -4.52
C ARG A 4 -11.20 2.91 -4.02
N ILE A 5 -10.93 1.63 -3.89
CA ILE A 5 -9.65 1.07 -3.47
C ILE A 5 -9.03 0.38 -4.69
N LEU A 6 -7.77 0.67 -4.97
CA LEU A 6 -6.99 -0.05 -5.97
C LEU A 6 -5.95 -0.90 -5.26
N GLY A 7 -5.86 -2.16 -5.67
CA GLY A 7 -4.85 -3.08 -5.17
C GLY A 7 -3.43 -2.57 -5.40
N LEU A 8 -2.56 -2.86 -4.45
CA LEU A 8 -1.12 -2.62 -4.51
C LEU A 8 -0.41 -3.95 -4.66
N ARG A 9 0.60 -4.00 -5.53
CA ARG A 9 1.50 -5.15 -5.67
C ARG A 9 2.72 -4.99 -4.78
N TYR A 10 3.24 -6.08 -4.25
CA TYR A 10 4.37 -6.02 -3.34
C TYR A 10 5.60 -5.44 -4.06
N PRO A 11 6.28 -4.39 -3.53
CA PRO A 11 7.41 -3.77 -4.22
C PRO A 11 8.52 -4.77 -4.45
N ARG A 12 8.98 -4.86 -5.71
CA ARG A 12 9.89 -5.95 -6.12
C ARG A 12 11.20 -5.97 -5.34
N VAL A 13 11.77 -4.79 -5.13
CA VAL A 13 13.03 -4.61 -4.40
C VAL A 13 12.85 -4.95 -2.93
N ALA A 14 11.74 -4.53 -2.31
CA ALA A 14 11.44 -4.85 -0.91
C ALA A 14 11.25 -6.36 -0.72
N ARG A 15 10.52 -7.02 -1.64
CA ARG A 15 10.33 -8.47 -1.64
C ARG A 15 11.64 -9.24 -1.77
N ALA A 16 12.49 -8.87 -2.72
CA ALA A 16 13.80 -9.50 -2.93
C ALA A 16 14.73 -9.33 -1.71
N ALA A 17 14.67 -8.16 -1.05
CA ALA A 17 15.39 -7.88 0.17
C ALA A 17 14.71 -8.43 1.44
N ARG A 18 13.58 -9.14 1.31
CA ARG A 18 12.78 -9.70 2.40
C ARG A 18 12.34 -8.67 3.44
N ILE A 19 11.99 -7.47 2.98
CA ILE A 19 11.60 -6.36 3.84
C ILE A 19 10.09 -6.42 4.06
N GLU A 20 9.71 -6.58 5.33
CA GLU A 20 8.36 -6.45 5.83
C GLU A 20 8.20 -5.16 6.63
N GLY A 21 6.97 -4.75 6.91
CA GLY A 21 6.71 -3.68 7.86
C GLY A 21 5.45 -2.89 7.61
N VAL A 22 5.22 -1.92 8.49
CA VAL A 22 4.04 -1.07 8.47
C VAL A 22 4.40 0.29 7.90
N VAL A 23 3.58 0.80 6.99
CA VAL A 23 3.66 2.17 6.47
C VAL A 23 2.40 2.92 6.88
N GLN A 24 2.55 4.00 7.65
CA GLN A 24 1.44 4.90 7.99
C GLN A 24 1.47 6.12 7.09
N ALA A 25 0.37 6.32 6.38
CA ALA A 25 0.18 7.42 5.46
C ALA A 25 -1.00 8.28 5.87
N ARG A 26 -0.87 9.59 5.68
CA ARG A 26 -1.97 10.55 5.76
C ARG A 26 -2.22 11.13 4.38
N CYS A 27 -3.46 11.03 3.94
CA CYS A 27 -3.98 11.57 2.70
C CYS A 27 -4.74 12.86 2.98
N SER A 28 -4.42 13.91 2.23
CA SER A 28 -5.32 15.06 2.10
C SER A 28 -6.28 14.77 0.95
N VAL A 29 -7.58 14.88 1.19
CA VAL A 29 -8.65 14.50 0.26
C VAL A 29 -9.42 15.75 -0.15
N ARG A 30 -9.59 15.98 -1.45
CA ARG A 30 -10.37 17.10 -1.99
C ARG A 30 -11.87 16.87 -1.82
N SER A 31 -12.65 17.94 -1.99
CA SER A 31 -14.11 17.87 -2.00
C SER A 31 -14.69 16.89 -3.03
N ASP A 32 -14.01 16.61 -4.15
CA ASP A 32 -14.43 15.59 -5.14
C ASP A 32 -14.09 14.14 -4.74
N GLY A 33 -13.50 13.94 -3.55
CA GLY A 33 -13.04 12.64 -3.05
C GLY A 33 -11.71 12.16 -3.65
N SER A 34 -11.04 12.93 -4.52
CA SER A 34 -9.66 12.63 -4.95
C SER A 34 -8.66 12.85 -3.82
N VAL A 35 -7.59 12.07 -3.82
CA VAL A 35 -6.42 12.38 -2.98
C VAL A 35 -5.62 13.53 -3.60
N ALA A 36 -5.42 14.58 -2.81
CA ALA A 36 -4.62 15.75 -3.16
C ALA A 36 -3.13 15.53 -2.89
N ASP A 37 -2.83 15.06 -1.68
CA ASP A 37 -1.46 14.78 -1.26
C ASP A 37 -1.41 13.55 -0.36
N VAL A 38 -0.23 12.92 -0.30
CA VAL A 38 0.07 11.79 0.58
C VAL A 38 1.35 12.07 1.35
N THR A 39 1.19 12.35 2.64
CA THR A 39 2.28 12.46 3.60
C THR A 39 2.53 11.09 4.25
N ILE A 40 3.79 10.70 4.42
CA ILE A 40 4.16 9.47 5.14
C ILE A 40 4.63 9.85 6.53
N HIS A 41 4.03 9.23 7.53
CA HIS A 41 4.42 9.40 8.93
C HIS A 41 5.53 8.42 9.32
N SER A 42 5.43 7.17 8.88
CA SER A 42 6.40 6.12 9.15
C SER A 42 6.36 5.04 8.08
N GLY A 43 7.46 4.32 7.91
CA GLY A 43 7.55 3.20 6.98
C GLY A 43 8.95 3.01 6.39
N HIS A 44 9.23 1.79 5.91
CA HIS A 44 10.52 1.49 5.29
C HIS A 44 10.66 2.25 3.95
N PRO A 45 11.82 2.87 3.64
CA PRO A 45 12.01 3.68 2.42
C PRO A 45 11.72 2.95 1.10
N LEU A 46 11.84 1.62 1.08
CA LEU A 46 11.55 0.78 -0.08
C LEU A 46 10.05 0.43 -0.26
N LEU A 47 9.22 0.66 0.74
CA LEU A 47 7.76 0.44 0.68
C LEU A 47 7.00 1.74 0.39
N VAL A 48 7.53 2.86 0.91
CA VAL A 48 6.93 4.19 0.86
C VAL A 48 6.54 4.67 -0.56
N PRO A 49 7.38 4.54 -1.60
CA PRO A 49 7.03 5.04 -2.93
C PRO A 49 5.78 4.37 -3.50
N GLU A 50 5.63 3.06 -3.30
CA GLU A 50 4.49 2.30 -3.81
C GLU A 50 3.20 2.68 -3.09
N VAL A 51 3.27 2.84 -1.76
CA VAL A 51 2.13 3.31 -0.95
C VAL A 51 1.66 4.69 -1.41
N LYS A 52 2.58 5.64 -1.63
CA LYS A 52 2.24 6.97 -2.15
C LYS A 52 1.57 6.89 -3.52
N ALA A 53 2.13 6.11 -4.43
CA ALA A 53 1.61 5.96 -5.79
C ALA A 53 0.21 5.32 -5.80
N ASN A 54 -0.02 4.31 -4.96
CA ASN A 54 -1.31 3.63 -4.85
C ASN A 54 -2.38 4.53 -4.23
N LEU A 55 -2.10 5.18 -3.10
CA LEU A 55 -3.05 6.06 -2.42
C LEU A 55 -3.50 7.25 -3.27
N ARG A 56 -2.61 7.82 -4.09
CA ARG A 56 -2.96 8.90 -5.03
C ARG A 56 -4.07 8.51 -6.03
N ARG A 57 -4.28 7.21 -6.26
CA ARG A 57 -5.28 6.68 -7.20
C ARG A 57 -6.58 6.24 -6.51
N TRP A 58 -6.63 6.28 -5.18
CA TRP A 58 -7.84 5.97 -4.43
C TRP A 58 -8.85 7.10 -4.53
N ARG A 59 -10.11 6.77 -4.22
CA ARG A 59 -11.16 7.76 -3.97
C ARG A 59 -11.75 7.55 -2.59
N PHE A 60 -12.09 8.67 -1.96
CA PHE A 60 -12.77 8.72 -0.68
C PHE A 60 -14.15 9.32 -0.86
N GLN A 61 -14.99 9.14 0.15
CA GLN A 61 -16.30 9.78 0.19
C GLN A 61 -16.11 11.31 0.17
N SER A 62 -16.75 11.96 -0.80
CA SER A 62 -16.83 13.42 -0.87
C SER A 62 -17.57 13.95 0.36
N SER A 63 -16.94 14.85 1.11
CA SER A 63 -17.60 15.65 2.13
C SER A 63 -18.08 16.95 1.46
N SER A 64 -19.16 16.89 0.69
CA SER A 64 -19.81 18.09 0.13
C SER A 64 -20.41 19.02 1.21
N ARG A 65 -20.37 18.60 2.48
CA ARG A 65 -20.96 19.30 3.64
C ARG A 65 -19.97 20.05 4.52
N ASP A 66 -18.66 19.81 4.38
CA ASP A 66 -17.66 20.45 5.25
C ASP A 66 -17.12 21.73 4.59
N GLU A 67 -17.07 22.83 5.34
CA GLU A 67 -16.50 24.12 4.92
C GLU A 67 -14.97 24.06 4.74
N ARG A 68 -14.34 22.89 4.95
CA ARG A 68 -12.92 22.67 4.73
C ARG A 68 -12.66 22.24 3.28
N PRO A 69 -11.75 22.91 2.56
CA PRO A 69 -11.42 22.57 1.17
C PRO A 69 -10.78 21.18 1.02
N THR A 70 -10.20 20.64 2.10
CA THR A 70 -9.61 19.30 2.15
C THR A 70 -9.88 18.59 3.48
N ALA A 71 -10.31 17.34 3.40
CA ALA A 71 -10.42 16.42 4.54
C ALA A 71 -9.11 15.62 4.73
N GLU A 72 -8.86 15.12 5.94
CA GLU A 72 -7.72 14.23 6.21
C GLU A 72 -8.18 12.78 6.41
N ALA A 73 -7.43 11.83 5.85
CA ALA A 73 -7.64 10.41 6.05
C ALA A 73 -6.31 9.72 6.35
N VAL A 74 -6.26 8.85 7.35
CA VAL A 74 -5.07 8.04 7.66
C VAL A 74 -5.30 6.63 7.14
N VAL A 75 -4.31 6.05 6.46
CA VAL A 75 -4.31 4.67 5.97
C VAL A 75 -3.02 3.98 6.40
N THR A 76 -3.16 2.76 6.93
CA THR A 76 -2.05 1.94 7.42
C THR A 76 -1.86 0.74 6.51
N TYR A 77 -0.71 0.64 5.84
CA TYR A 77 -0.34 -0.53 5.06
C TYR A 77 0.50 -1.46 5.91
N ASP A 78 0.17 -2.74 5.92
CA ASP A 78 0.92 -3.81 6.59
C ASP A 78 1.43 -4.80 5.55
N PHE A 79 2.73 -4.72 5.28
CA PHE A 79 3.42 -5.58 4.32
C PHE A 79 3.99 -6.79 5.02
N LYS A 80 3.58 -7.98 4.61
CA LYS A 80 4.11 -9.24 5.17
C LYS A 80 4.50 -10.23 4.10
N LEU A 81 5.48 -11.03 4.43
CA LEU A 81 5.99 -12.12 3.61
C LEU A 81 5.58 -13.44 4.25
N ARG A 82 4.93 -14.30 3.47
CA ARG A 82 4.45 -15.62 3.92
C ARG A 82 4.76 -16.64 2.85
N GLY A 83 5.30 -17.79 3.23
CA GLY A 83 5.66 -18.83 2.25
C GLY A 83 6.88 -18.48 1.40
N ARG A 84 7.08 -19.28 0.35
CA ARG A 84 8.22 -19.18 -0.57
C ARG A 84 7.80 -19.67 -1.95
N CYS A 85 8.23 -18.96 -2.98
CA CYS A 85 8.01 -19.28 -4.39
C CYS A 85 9.34 -19.65 -5.06
N ASP A 86 9.28 -20.60 -6.00
CA ASP A 86 10.47 -21.04 -6.76
C ASP A 86 10.88 -20.02 -7.83
N GLU A 87 9.90 -19.33 -8.43
CA GLU A 87 10.12 -18.33 -9.47
C GLU A 87 9.48 -16.98 -9.08
N TYR A 88 10.22 -15.88 -9.30
CA TYR A 88 9.79 -14.53 -8.95
C TYR A 88 8.42 -14.12 -9.53
N ASN A 89 8.13 -14.53 -10.76
CA ASN A 89 6.90 -14.16 -11.47
C ASN A 89 5.69 -15.00 -11.06
N ARG A 90 5.91 -16.10 -10.32
CA ARG A 90 4.88 -17.02 -9.84
C ARG A 90 4.62 -16.90 -8.34
N CYS A 91 5.17 -15.87 -7.70
CA CYS A 91 4.91 -15.64 -6.28
C CYS A 91 3.49 -15.14 -6.10
N ASP A 92 2.76 -15.81 -5.20
CA ASP A 92 1.42 -15.34 -4.85
C ASP A 92 1.51 -13.98 -4.15
N GLU A 93 0.56 -13.11 -4.49
CA GLU A 93 0.43 -11.75 -3.95
C GLU A 93 -1.04 -11.53 -3.64
N GLU A 94 -1.32 -11.13 -2.40
CA GLU A 94 -2.68 -10.83 -1.95
C GLU A 94 -2.77 -9.41 -1.43
N PHE A 95 -3.93 -8.79 -1.67
CA PHE A 95 -4.25 -7.45 -1.20
C PHE A 95 -5.68 -7.44 -0.70
N TRP A 96 -5.90 -6.93 0.50
CA TRP A 96 -7.25 -6.61 0.98
C TRP A 96 -7.25 -5.42 1.93
N PHE A 97 -8.44 -4.87 2.12
CA PHE A 97 -8.70 -3.75 3.00
C PHE A 97 -9.50 -4.22 4.22
N GLU A 98 -8.93 -3.99 5.40
CA GLU A 98 -9.58 -4.17 6.69
C GLU A 98 -10.05 -2.81 7.19
N GLY A 99 -11.37 -2.63 7.23
CA GLY A 99 -11.98 -1.41 7.75
C GLY A 99 -11.58 -1.16 9.21
N PRO A 100 -11.36 0.10 9.61
CA PRO A 100 -11.70 1.32 8.88
C PRO A 100 -10.58 1.89 7.99
N ASN A 101 -9.35 1.41 8.08
CA ASN A 101 -8.21 2.07 7.44
C ASN A 101 -6.95 1.22 7.22
N ARG A 102 -7.01 -0.10 7.37
CA ARG A 102 -5.84 -0.95 7.25
C ARG A 102 -5.84 -1.67 5.91
N VAL A 103 -4.70 -1.72 5.26
CA VAL A 103 -4.44 -2.49 4.05
C VAL A 103 -3.46 -3.58 4.39
N ILE A 104 -3.76 -4.81 4.02
CA ILE A 104 -2.80 -5.90 4.11
C ILE A 104 -2.28 -6.20 2.71
N VAL A 105 -0.96 -6.30 2.59
CA VAL A 105 -0.28 -6.67 1.36
C VAL A 105 0.61 -7.87 1.67
N LEU A 106 0.20 -9.04 1.21
CA LEU A 106 0.96 -10.27 1.36
C LEU A 106 1.72 -10.59 0.07
N SER A 107 2.90 -11.17 0.23
CA SER A 107 3.56 -11.86 -0.87
C SER A 107 4.41 -13.01 -0.38
N GLU A 108 4.70 -13.95 -1.28
CA GLU A 108 5.70 -14.99 -1.02
C GLU A 108 7.13 -14.50 -1.26
N MET A 109 8.10 -15.19 -0.66
CA MET A 109 9.52 -14.89 -0.86
C MET A 109 10.10 -15.70 -2.02
N PRO A 110 10.65 -15.06 -3.07
CA PRO A 110 11.37 -15.77 -4.12
C PRO A 110 12.64 -16.39 -3.56
N ARG A 111 12.97 -17.61 -4.02
CA ARG A 111 14.28 -18.21 -3.76
C ARG A 111 15.35 -17.36 -4.44
N LEU A 112 16.26 -16.80 -3.63
CA LEU A 112 17.44 -16.09 -4.11
C LEU A 112 18.45 -17.19 -4.52
N ASN A 113 18.54 -17.45 -5.83
CA ASN A 113 19.32 -18.51 -6.50
C ASN A 113 18.71 -19.92 -6.48
N PRO A 114 18.28 -20.49 -7.63
CA PRO A 114 18.67 -21.85 -7.96
C PRO A 114 20.15 -21.80 -8.34
N GLY A 115 20.98 -22.70 -7.83
CA GLY A 115 22.41 -22.69 -8.09
C GLY A 115 22.74 -22.50 -9.57
N HIS A 116 23.66 -21.59 -9.86
CA HIS A 116 24.56 -21.79 -10.99
C HIS A 116 25.26 -23.13 -10.74
N GLN A 117 24.93 -24.13 -11.54
CA GLN A 117 25.77 -25.31 -11.76
C GLN A 117 25.84 -25.53 -13.26
#